data_AF-A0A498R635-F1
#
_entry.id   AF-A0A498R635-F1
#
_cell.length_a   1.000
_cell.length_b   1.000
_cell.length_c   1.000
_cell.angle_alpha   90.00
_cell.angle_beta   90.00
_cell.angle_gamma   90.00
#
_symmetry.space_group_name_H-M   'P 1'
#
loop_
_entity.id
_entity.type
_entity.pdbx_description
1 polymer ?
#
loop_
_entity_poly.entity_id
_entity_poly.type
_entity_poly.pdbx_seq_one_letter_code
_entity_poly.pdbx_strand_id
1 'polypeptide(L)'
;MLGRDTELNDILLLMQLQNKYITQLCKVVYSLYTDLNLANNMEFQEFTTHFVSFGQNHFNSEGFGQAIDAIQIYHYGLLEQLLDGHVLGAAEQLELAISHLEVAIREPRTCANPQIVVLNQGLILLEENLLKIIETLEALLENRREKQFPN
;
A
#
# COMPACT_ATOMS: atom_id res chain seq x y z
N MET A 1 -27.35 -6.48 -9.25
CA MET A 1 -26.13 -7.22 -9.66
C MET A 1 -25.06 -6.29 -10.19
N LEU A 2 -25.39 -5.28 -11.03
CA LEU A 2 -24.44 -4.30 -11.59
C LEU A 2 -23.52 -3.55 -10.59
N GLY A 3 -23.96 -3.25 -9.36
CA GLY A 3 -23.15 -2.47 -8.40
C GLY A 3 -21.94 -3.21 -7.79
N ARG A 4 -21.97 -4.55 -7.72
CA ARG A 4 -20.90 -5.35 -7.09
C ARG A 4 -19.69 -5.53 -7.99
N ASP A 5 -19.95 -5.67 -9.29
CA ASP A 5 -18.90 -5.78 -10.28
C ASP A 5 -18.14 -4.45 -10.39
N THR A 6 -18.82 -3.32 -10.18
CA THR A 6 -18.17 -1.99 -10.10
C THR A 6 -17.28 -1.84 -8.87
N GLU A 7 -17.74 -2.17 -7.66
CA GLU A 7 -16.93 -2.01 -6.43
C GLU A 7 -15.69 -2.91 -6.42
N LEU A 8 -15.80 -4.16 -6.90
CA LEU A 8 -14.65 -5.06 -7.05
C LEU A 8 -13.67 -4.57 -8.14
N ASN A 9 -14.20 -4.05 -9.25
CA ASN A 9 -13.36 -3.42 -10.28
C ASN A 9 -12.65 -2.17 -9.77
N ASP A 10 -13.29 -1.38 -8.91
CA ASP A 10 -12.68 -0.20 -8.30
C ASP A 10 -11.50 -0.60 -7.41
N ILE A 11 -11.64 -1.64 -6.58
CA ILE A 11 -10.52 -2.18 -5.78
C ILE A 11 -9.38 -2.64 -6.68
N LEU A 12 -9.67 -3.36 -7.76
CA LEU A 12 -8.65 -3.79 -8.72
C LEU A 12 -7.89 -2.60 -9.32
N LEU A 13 -8.60 -1.55 -9.72
CA LEU A 13 -7.99 -0.35 -10.28
C LEU A 13 -7.11 0.37 -9.25
N LEU A 14 -7.57 0.48 -8.00
CA LEU A 14 -6.80 1.08 -6.90
C LEU A 14 -5.54 0.27 -6.59
N MET A 15 -5.62 -1.06 -6.58
CA MET A 15 -4.48 -1.96 -6.38
C MET A 15 -3.47 -1.88 -7.53
N GLN A 16 -3.94 -1.83 -8.78
CA GLN A 16 -3.07 -1.63 -9.93
C GLN A 16 -2.38 -0.27 -9.89
N LEU A 17 -3.08 0.76 -9.44
CA LEU A 17 -2.51 2.09 -9.24
C LEU A 17 -1.44 2.07 -8.14
N GLN A 18 -1.72 1.44 -7.00
CA GLN A 18 -0.76 1.27 -5.89
C GLN A 18 0.52 0.58 -6.36
N ASN A 19 0.40 -0.52 -7.12
CA ASN A 19 1.54 -1.23 -7.70
C ASN A 19 2.41 -0.35 -8.62
N LYS A 20 1.78 0.51 -9.42
CA LYS A 20 2.50 1.45 -10.28
C LYS A 20 3.29 2.45 -9.45
N TYR A 21 2.67 2.99 -8.39
CA TYR A 21 3.34 3.92 -7.47
C TYR A 21 4.49 3.24 -6.72
N ILE A 22 4.29 2.05 -6.15
CA ILE A 22 5.35 1.28 -5.49
C ILE A 22 6.54 1.09 -6.43
N THR A 23 6.29 0.62 -7.65
CA THR A 23 7.34 0.38 -8.65
C THR A 23 8.10 1.66 -9.00
N GLN A 24 7.42 2.79 -9.12
CA GLN A 24 8.05 4.08 -9.40
C GLN A 24 8.90 4.54 -8.22
N LEU A 25 8.39 4.43 -6.99
CA LEU A 25 9.10 4.86 -5.79
C LEU A 25 10.28 3.95 -5.46
N CYS A 26 10.21 2.64 -5.72
CA CYS A 26 11.39 1.76 -5.63
C CYS A 26 12.56 2.32 -6.45
N LYS A 27 12.30 2.82 -7.67
CA LYS A 27 13.36 3.42 -8.52
C LYS A 27 13.95 4.68 -7.88
N VAL A 28 13.12 5.50 -7.24
CA VAL A 28 13.57 6.70 -6.51
C VAL A 28 14.41 6.30 -5.30
N VAL A 29 13.97 5.32 -4.52
CA VAL A 29 14.74 4.78 -3.39
C VAL A 29 16.10 4.27 -3.85
N TYR A 30 16.15 3.48 -4.92
CA TYR A 30 17.43 3.01 -5.49
C TYR A 30 18.34 4.15 -5.95
N SER A 31 17.80 5.22 -6.53
CA SER A 31 18.65 6.36 -6.93
C SER A 31 19.18 7.14 -5.72
N LEU A 32 18.40 7.23 -4.64
CA LEU A 32 18.81 7.89 -3.41
C LEU A 32 19.97 7.19 -2.70
N TYR A 33 20.12 5.88 -2.87
CA TYR A 33 21.29 5.13 -2.38
C TYR A 33 22.62 5.52 -3.04
N THR A 34 22.59 6.31 -4.13
CA THR A 34 23.83 6.87 -4.70
C THR A 34 24.37 8.07 -3.90
N ASP A 35 23.56 8.67 -3.03
CA ASP A 35 23.98 9.70 -2.09
C ASP A 35 24.50 9.06 -0.80
N LEU A 36 25.80 9.18 -0.54
CA LEU A 36 26.46 8.58 0.62
C LEU A 36 25.95 9.14 1.96
N ASN A 37 25.37 10.34 2.01
CA ASN A 37 24.80 10.86 3.25
C ASN A 37 23.51 10.09 3.60
N LEU A 38 22.69 9.82 2.58
CA LEU A 38 21.45 9.04 2.73
C LEU A 38 21.72 7.55 2.94
N ALA A 39 22.66 6.98 2.18
CA ALA A 39 23.01 5.57 2.29
C ALA A 39 23.53 5.19 3.68
N ASN A 40 24.15 6.14 4.40
CA ASN A 40 24.63 5.94 5.78
C ASN A 40 23.66 6.46 6.85
N ASN A 41 22.52 7.03 6.47
CA ASN A 41 21.51 7.50 7.40
C ASN A 41 20.68 6.30 7.89
N MET A 42 20.73 6.01 9.18
CA MET A 42 20.04 4.86 9.79
C MET A 42 18.53 4.91 9.56
N GLU A 43 17.91 6.08 9.72
CA GLU A 43 16.47 6.26 9.51
C GLU A 43 16.08 6.00 8.06
N PHE A 44 16.92 6.41 7.09
CA PHE A 44 16.68 6.11 5.68
C PHE A 44 16.80 4.60 5.36
N GLN A 45 17.67 3.89 6.07
CA GLN A 45 17.79 2.43 5.95
C GLN A 45 16.56 1.71 6.54
N GLU A 46 16.07 2.15 7.70
CA GLU A 46 14.84 1.63 8.31
C GLU A 46 13.63 1.92 7.42
N PHE A 47 13.51 3.16 6.90
CA PHE A 47 12.52 3.52 5.89
C PHE A 47 12.55 2.53 4.72
N THR A 48 13.71 2.26 4.15
CA THR A 48 13.84 1.35 3.00
C THR A 48 13.39 -0.07 3.34
N THR A 49 13.74 -0.55 4.53
CA THR A 49 13.38 -1.89 5.01
C THR A 49 11.86 -2.04 5.15
N HIS A 50 11.21 -1.06 5.76
CA HIS A 50 9.75 -1.03 5.90
C HIS A 50 9.06 -0.83 4.56
N PHE A 51 9.59 0.03 3.68
CA PHE A 51 9.04 0.26 2.36
C PHE A 51 9.09 -1.00 1.47
N VAL A 52 10.19 -1.77 1.53
CA VAL A 52 10.29 -3.06 0.85
C VAL A 52 9.30 -4.07 1.43
N SER A 53 9.15 -4.12 2.76
CA SER A 53 8.18 -5.02 3.42
C SER A 53 6.73 -4.66 3.07
N PHE A 54 6.39 -3.38 3.03
CA PHE A 54 5.13 -2.87 2.49
C PHE A 54 4.90 -3.35 1.05
N GLY A 55 5.91 -3.16 0.19
CA GLY A 55 5.87 -3.65 -1.19
C GLY A 55 5.64 -5.15 -1.24
N GLN A 56 6.32 -5.96 -0.44
CA GLN A 56 6.15 -7.41 -0.38
C GLN A 56 4.75 -7.83 0.12
N ASN A 57 4.21 -7.18 1.14
CA ASN A 57 2.84 -7.42 1.60
C ASN A 57 1.81 -7.10 0.51
N HIS A 58 2.14 -6.15 -0.36
CA HIS A 58 1.34 -5.77 -1.53
C HIS A 58 1.60 -6.62 -2.79
N PHE A 59 2.81 -7.17 -2.99
CA PHE A 59 3.24 -7.94 -4.18
C PHE A 59 3.20 -9.45 -4.01
N ASN A 60 3.56 -10.02 -2.85
CA ASN A 60 3.35 -11.45 -2.53
C ASN A 60 1.87 -11.80 -2.51
N SER A 61 1.05 -10.76 -2.55
CA SER A 61 -0.33 -10.81 -2.97
C SER A 61 -0.51 -11.42 -4.36
N GLU A 62 0.49 -11.62 -5.23
CA GLU A 62 0.50 -12.15 -6.63
C GLU A 62 -0.62 -13.16 -6.98
N GLY A 63 -1.11 -13.93 -6.02
CA GLY A 63 -2.43 -14.56 -6.07
C GLY A 63 -3.64 -13.61 -6.06
N PHE A 64 -3.54 -12.28 -6.22
CA PHE A 64 -4.61 -11.29 -5.92
C PHE A 64 -5.43 -10.98 -7.16
N GLY A 65 -4.77 -10.84 -8.32
CA GLY A 65 -5.48 -10.84 -9.60
C GLY A 65 -6.22 -12.16 -9.79
N GLN A 66 -5.56 -13.27 -9.41
CA GLN A 66 -6.15 -14.62 -9.43
C GLN A 66 -7.21 -14.82 -8.34
N ALA A 67 -7.05 -14.22 -7.15
CA ALA A 67 -7.98 -14.31 -6.04
C ALA A 67 -9.19 -13.43 -6.29
N ILE A 68 -9.06 -12.26 -6.93
CA ILE A 68 -10.21 -11.44 -7.33
C ILE A 68 -10.99 -12.15 -8.44
N ASP A 69 -10.30 -12.74 -9.43
CA ASP A 69 -10.93 -13.62 -10.43
C ASP A 69 -11.64 -14.82 -9.76
N ALA A 70 -11.12 -15.34 -8.65
CA ALA A 70 -11.77 -16.36 -7.83
C ALA A 70 -12.88 -15.81 -6.90
N ILE A 71 -12.79 -14.56 -6.43
CA ILE A 71 -13.73 -13.86 -5.54
C ILE A 71 -14.99 -13.44 -6.29
N GLN A 72 -14.93 -13.28 -7.63
CA GLN A 72 -16.12 -13.23 -8.48
C GLN A 72 -17.06 -14.44 -8.23
N ILE A 73 -16.56 -15.53 -7.63
CA ILE A 73 -17.29 -16.77 -7.35
C ILE A 73 -17.46 -17.07 -5.84
N TYR A 74 -17.80 -16.11 -4.96
CA TYR A 74 -18.52 -16.35 -3.66
C TYR A 74 -17.81 -16.36 -2.29
N HIS A 75 -16.51 -16.11 -2.09
CA HIS A 75 -15.93 -16.33 -0.74
C HIS A 75 -15.65 -15.07 0.08
N TYR A 76 -16.64 -14.68 0.90
CA TYR A 76 -16.54 -13.67 1.97
C TYR A 76 -15.31 -13.85 2.89
N GLY A 77 -14.98 -15.09 3.26
CA GLY A 77 -13.80 -15.38 4.08
C GLY A 77 -12.46 -15.06 3.41
N LEU A 78 -12.40 -15.05 2.07
CA LEU A 78 -11.19 -14.64 1.36
C LEU A 78 -11.02 -13.12 1.40
N LEU A 79 -12.10 -12.34 1.40
CA LEU A 79 -12.05 -10.88 1.53
C LEU A 79 -11.63 -10.45 2.94
N GLU A 80 -12.10 -11.13 3.99
CA GLU A 80 -11.63 -10.88 5.37
C GLU A 80 -10.14 -11.22 5.51
N GLN A 81 -9.70 -12.39 5.01
CA GLN A 81 -8.28 -12.75 5.00
C GLN A 81 -7.41 -11.77 4.20
N LEU A 82 -7.97 -11.18 3.14
CA LEU A 82 -7.33 -10.15 2.34
C LEU A 82 -7.04 -8.90 3.16
N LEU A 83 -8.08 -8.40 3.83
CA LEU A 83 -8.03 -7.22 4.65
C LEU A 83 -7.06 -7.44 5.82
N ASP A 84 -7.28 -8.50 6.60
CA ASP A 84 -6.54 -8.78 7.82
C ASP A 84 -5.09 -9.20 7.56
N GLY A 85 -4.86 -10.05 6.56
CA GLY A 85 -3.58 -10.70 6.33
C GLY A 85 -2.60 -9.89 5.48
N HIS A 86 -3.10 -9.03 4.58
CA HIS A 86 -2.26 -8.37 3.58
C HIS A 86 -2.42 -6.86 3.57
N VAL A 87 -3.66 -6.35 3.57
CA VAL A 87 -3.89 -4.90 3.46
C VAL A 87 -3.50 -4.17 4.75
N LEU A 88 -3.92 -4.67 5.92
CA LEU A 88 -3.54 -4.07 7.20
C LEU A 88 -2.04 -4.19 7.47
N GLY A 89 -1.44 -5.35 7.17
CA GLY A 89 0.00 -5.54 7.28
C GLY A 89 0.79 -4.63 6.31
N ALA A 90 0.25 -4.34 5.13
CA ALA A 90 0.83 -3.34 4.24
C ALA A 90 0.71 -1.92 4.84
N ALA A 91 -0.43 -1.57 5.43
CA ALA A 91 -0.64 -0.26 6.06
C ALA A 91 0.32 -0.01 7.21
N GLU A 92 0.51 -1.00 8.09
CA GLU A 92 1.47 -0.91 9.19
C GLU A 92 2.90 -0.68 8.69
N GLN A 93 3.34 -1.41 7.66
CA GLN A 93 4.68 -1.22 7.10
C GLN A 93 4.84 0.12 6.39
N LEU A 94 3.79 0.63 5.75
CA LEU A 94 3.82 1.95 5.11
C LEU A 94 3.93 3.07 6.16
N GLU A 95 3.18 2.97 7.26
CA GLU A 95 3.22 3.93 8.36
C GLU A 95 4.61 4.01 9.01
N LEU A 96 5.21 2.84 9.27
CA LEU A 96 6.58 2.78 9.79
C LEU A 96 7.58 3.40 8.81
N ALA A 97 7.43 3.11 7.52
CA ALA A 97 8.27 3.71 6.49
C ALA A 97 8.14 5.25 6.49
N ILE A 98 6.93 5.79 6.47
CA ILE A 98 6.67 7.24 6.52
C ILE A 98 7.33 7.85 7.75
N SER A 99 7.12 7.26 8.93
CA SER A 99 7.70 7.73 10.19
C SER A 99 9.22 7.86 10.13
N HIS A 100 9.91 6.83 9.60
CA HIS A 100 11.37 6.85 9.47
C HIS A 100 11.85 7.87 8.42
N LEU A 101 11.14 8.02 7.29
CA LEU A 101 11.48 9.04 6.31
C LEU A 101 11.34 10.44 6.91
N GLU A 102 10.27 10.70 7.66
CA GLU A 102 10.05 11.98 8.34
C GLU A 102 11.17 12.35 9.32
N VAL A 103 11.77 11.37 10.00
CA VAL A 103 12.94 11.61 10.84
C VAL A 103 14.18 11.89 9.98
N ALA A 104 14.41 11.09 8.92
CA ALA A 104 15.54 11.26 8.01
C ALA A 104 15.58 12.65 7.35
N ILE A 105 14.41 13.20 6.98
CA ILE A 105 14.31 14.52 6.32
C ILE A 105 14.49 15.71 7.27
N ARG A 106 14.54 15.51 8.60
CA ARG A 106 14.85 16.60 9.55
C ARG A 106 16.29 17.10 9.39
N GLU A 107 17.16 16.30 8.80
CA GLU A 107 18.50 16.73 8.43
C GLU A 107 18.46 17.68 7.22
N PRO A 108 18.99 18.92 7.33
CA PRO A 108 18.88 19.92 6.28
C PRO A 108 19.47 19.49 4.93
N ARG A 109 20.49 18.63 4.96
CA ARG A 109 21.15 18.10 3.76
C ARG A 109 20.28 17.08 3.03
N THR A 110 19.51 16.30 3.78
CA THR A 110 18.58 15.29 3.26
C THR A 110 17.35 15.95 2.63
N CYS A 111 16.76 16.96 3.31
CA CYS A 111 15.60 17.69 2.82
C CYS A 111 15.86 18.47 1.51
N ALA A 112 17.11 18.90 1.28
CA ALA A 112 17.49 19.59 0.06
C ALA A 112 17.53 18.68 -1.19
N ASN A 113 17.47 17.35 -1.02
CA ASN A 113 17.47 16.42 -2.14
C ASN A 113 16.08 16.38 -2.80
N PRO A 114 15.94 16.78 -4.08
CA PRO A 114 14.63 16.81 -4.74
C PRO A 114 13.99 15.42 -4.88
N GLN A 115 14.79 14.35 -4.92
CA GLN A 115 14.27 12.99 -4.97
C GLN A 115 13.63 12.57 -3.63
N ILE A 116 14.10 13.12 -2.51
CA ILE A 116 13.46 12.92 -1.19
C ILE A 116 12.10 13.60 -1.13
N VAL A 117 11.96 14.79 -1.71
CA VAL A 117 10.66 15.49 -1.81
C VAL A 117 9.67 14.70 -2.66
N VAL A 118 10.13 14.19 -3.82
CA VAL A 118 9.32 13.33 -4.68
C VAL A 118 8.92 12.04 -3.96
N LEU A 119 9.85 11.43 -3.23
CA LEU A 119 9.59 10.24 -2.44
C LEU A 119 8.51 10.49 -1.38
N ASN A 120 8.65 11.55 -0.59
CA ASN A 120 7.70 11.92 0.45
C ASN A 120 6.29 12.14 -0.12
N GLN A 121 6.17 12.90 -1.21
CA GLN A 121 4.89 13.10 -1.88
C GLN A 121 4.30 11.78 -2.42
N GLY A 122 5.16 10.90 -2.92
CA GLY A 122 4.76 9.57 -3.38
C GLY A 122 4.20 8.70 -2.25
N LEU A 123 4.78 8.76 -1.05
CA LEU A 123 4.28 8.03 0.11
C LEU A 123 2.89 8.51 0.54
N ILE A 124 2.65 9.83 0.53
CA ILE A 124 1.31 10.38 0.80
C ILE A 124 0.27 9.81 -0.17
N LEU A 125 0.60 9.75 -1.47
CA LEU A 125 -0.30 9.18 -2.47
C LEU A 125 -0.54 7.67 -2.26
N LEU A 126 0.48 6.93 -1.82
CA LEU A 126 0.34 5.52 -1.47
C LEU A 126 -0.56 5.32 -0.26
N GLU A 127 -0.43 6.18 0.75
CA GLU A 127 -1.22 6.15 1.98
C GLU A 127 -2.70 6.42 1.66
N GLU A 128 -2.99 7.51 0.94
CA GLU A 128 -4.34 7.86 0.51
C GLU A 128 -5.01 6.73 -0.29
N ASN A 129 -4.27 6.12 -1.22
CA ASN A 129 -4.79 5.05 -2.05
C ASN A 129 -4.97 3.74 -1.25
N LEU A 130 -4.12 3.46 -0.26
CA LEU A 130 -4.26 2.32 0.64
C LEU A 130 -5.46 2.47 1.58
N LEU A 131 -5.68 3.67 2.12
CA LEU A 131 -6.86 3.98 2.92
C LEU A 131 -8.13 3.73 2.11
N LYS A 132 -8.18 4.22 0.86
CA LYS A 132 -9.33 4.01 -0.02
C LYS A 132 -9.59 2.54 -0.32
N ILE A 133 -8.54 1.75 -0.46
CA ILE A 133 -8.64 0.28 -0.59
C ILE A 133 -9.28 -0.33 0.66
N ILE A 134 -8.82 0.05 1.86
CA ILE A 134 -9.34 -0.43 3.14
C ILE A 134 -10.83 -0.10 3.25
N GLU A 135 -11.19 1.17 3.06
CA GLU A 135 -12.58 1.64 3.14
C GLU A 135 -13.49 0.88 2.16
N THR A 136 -13.02 0.64 0.94
CA THR A 136 -13.81 -0.09 -0.08
C THR A 136 -13.98 -1.56 0.29
N LEU A 137 -12.95 -2.20 0.84
CA LEU A 137 -13.02 -3.58 1.34
C LEU A 137 -13.95 -3.71 2.54
N GLU A 138 -13.85 -2.80 3.51
CA GLU A 138 -14.72 -2.76 4.68
C GLU A 138 -16.19 -2.57 4.28
N ALA A 139 -16.48 -1.63 3.39
CA ALA A 139 -17.82 -1.39 2.87
C ALA A 139 -18.39 -2.64 2.16
N LEU A 140 -17.57 -3.38 1.42
CA LEU A 140 -17.99 -4.65 0.79
C LEU A 140 -18.29 -5.74 1.83
N LEU A 141 -17.50 -5.84 2.89
CA LEU A 141 -17.69 -6.80 3.96
C LEU A 141 -18.95 -6.49 4.77
N GLU A 142 -19.18 -5.23 5.14
CA GLU A 142 -20.37 -4.78 5.87
C GLU A 142 -21.64 -5.05 5.07
N ASN A 143 -21.64 -4.68 3.77
CA ASN A 143 -22.73 -4.96 2.83
C ASN A 143 -23.07 -6.46 2.70
N ARG A 144 -22.15 -7.36 3.03
CA ARG A 144 -22.35 -8.81 3.01
C ARG A 144 -22.89 -9.32 4.34
N ARG A 145 -22.38 -8.81 5.47
CA ARG A 145 -22.89 -9.14 6.82
C ARG A 145 -24.38 -8.80 6.93
N GLU A 146 -24.78 -7.61 6.48
CA GLU A 146 -26.19 -7.18 6.49
C GLU A 146 -27.11 -8.05 5.61
N LYS A 147 -26.58 -8.57 4.49
CA LYS A 147 -27.34 -9.43 3.56
C LYS A 147 -27.44 -10.88 4.01
N GLN A 148 -26.54 -11.36 4.89
CA GLN A 148 -26.59 -12.72 5.46
C GLN A 148 -27.46 -12.81 6.71
N PHE A 149 -27.63 -11.70 7.43
CA PHE A 149 -28.54 -11.58 8.57
C PHE A 149 -29.58 -10.48 8.33
N PRO A 150 -30.50 -10.64 7.36
CA PRO A 150 -31.65 -9.75 7.28
C PRO A 150 -32.51 -9.99 8.52
N ASN A 151 -32.77 -8.95 9.30
CA ASN A 151 -33.77 -8.98 10.37
C ASN A 151 -35.14 -9.45 9.84
#